data_AF-A0A2S0M7S8-F1
#
_entry.id   AF-A0A2S0M7S8-F1
#
_cell.length_a   1.000
_cell.length_b   1.000
_cell.length_c   1.000
_cell.angle_alpha   90.00
_cell.angle_beta   90.00
_cell.angle_gamma   90.00
#
_symmetry.space_group_name_H-M   'P 1'
#
loop_
_entity.id
_entity.type
_entity.pdbx_description
1 polymer ?
#
loop_
_entity_poly.entity_id
_entity_poly.type
_entity_poly.pdbx_seq_one_letter_code
_entity_poly.pdbx_strand_id
1 'polypeptide(L)'
;MDILYKDTYRIDSYLAQITNGTLRGVKLQNHASQGSSRSIKGSIKIASFNKGSKKLSDYLQEQNIDPHDHSIIELMNILDLPIYDNLPEKAQGALVHIHGQLSIRDFNACVDIVPFMAKNRQLFNIEKQEATNVNKMFSAITKFIPMNIEAELSMSSGEIVRGILKRDAMLDSYKDIASIYGVDLPGDWDIVGILDTGKPAPRPMKGKLRAGLDQLAAMAKLLYDDQSSNGTIIPILIFRCLEKG
;
A
#
# COMPACT_ATOMS: atom_id res chain seq x y z
N MET A 1 3.40 -8.36 16.84
CA MET A 1 3.02 -7.54 15.67
C MET A 1 2.21 -8.44 14.74
N ASP A 2 1.19 -7.91 14.09
CA ASP A 2 0.38 -8.65 13.11
C ASP A 2 0.64 -8.05 11.72
N ILE A 3 1.15 -8.86 10.78
CA ILE A 3 1.57 -8.42 9.45
C ILE A 3 0.58 -8.94 8.43
N LEU A 4 0.08 -8.05 7.58
CA LEU A 4 -0.85 -8.39 6.51
C LEU A 4 -0.15 -8.48 5.15
N TYR A 5 0.81 -7.60 4.89
CA TYR A 5 1.47 -7.47 3.60
C TYR A 5 2.95 -7.16 3.76
N LYS A 6 3.81 -7.84 2.99
CA LYS A 6 5.27 -7.68 3.01
C LYS A 6 5.89 -7.87 1.61
N ASP A 7 6.21 -6.77 0.93
CA ASP A 7 6.93 -6.79 -0.36
C ASP A 7 8.45 -6.91 -0.13
N THR A 8 8.89 -8.14 0.16
CA THR A 8 10.30 -8.45 0.48
C THR A 8 11.27 -7.92 -0.58
N TYR A 9 10.92 -8.01 -1.87
CA TYR A 9 11.77 -7.49 -2.95
C TYR A 9 12.01 -5.98 -2.82
N ARG A 10 10.97 -5.20 -2.49
CA ARG A 10 11.12 -3.76 -2.27
C ARG A 10 11.93 -3.47 -1.01
N ILE A 11 11.67 -4.20 0.08
CA ILE A 11 12.43 -4.08 1.33
C ILE A 11 13.93 -4.27 1.05
N ASP A 12 14.31 -5.37 0.40
CA ASP A 12 15.70 -5.68 0.07
C ASP A 12 16.33 -4.62 -0.83
N SER A 13 15.59 -4.15 -1.84
CA SER A 13 16.04 -3.09 -2.73
C SER A 13 16.30 -1.76 -2.00
N TYR A 14 15.45 -1.41 -1.03
CA TYR A 14 15.64 -0.21 -0.21
C TYR A 14 16.82 -0.35 0.75
N LEU A 15 16.93 -1.48 1.44
CA LEU A 15 18.06 -1.77 2.31
C LEU A 15 19.37 -1.70 1.53
N ALA A 16 19.42 -2.28 0.33
CA ALA A 16 20.61 -2.20 -0.54
C ALA A 16 20.98 -0.76 -0.91
N GLN A 17 20.00 0.11 -1.18
CA GLN A 17 20.25 1.52 -1.51
C GLN A 17 20.76 2.32 -0.31
N ILE A 18 20.18 2.11 0.87
CA ILE A 18 20.52 2.89 2.08
C ILE A 18 21.84 2.41 2.69
N THR A 19 22.14 1.11 2.58
CA THR A 19 23.37 0.50 3.13
C THR A 19 24.55 0.52 2.14
N ASN A 20 24.43 1.23 1.00
CA ASN A 20 25.40 1.21 -0.10
C ASN A 20 25.78 -0.21 -0.56
N GLY A 21 24.83 -1.15 -0.55
CA GLY A 21 25.04 -2.55 -0.91
C GLY A 21 25.84 -3.36 0.12
N THR A 22 26.03 -2.85 1.35
CA THR A 22 26.80 -3.50 2.41
C THR A 22 25.91 -4.34 3.33
N LEU A 23 25.00 -5.14 2.78
CA LEU A 23 24.39 -6.25 3.53
C LEU A 23 25.43 -7.37 3.67
N ARG A 24 26.54 -7.08 4.36
CA ARG A 24 27.47 -8.11 4.82
C ARG A 24 26.96 -8.62 6.15
N GLY A 25 26.20 -9.71 6.05
CA GLY A 25 25.92 -10.72 7.07
C GLY A 25 25.97 -10.23 8.51
N VAL A 26 24.80 -10.17 9.13
CA VAL A 26 24.59 -9.99 10.57
C VAL A 26 25.51 -10.96 11.35
N LYS A 27 26.73 -10.51 11.67
CA LYS A 27 27.50 -11.07 12.75
C LYS A 27 27.00 -10.37 14.00
N LEU A 28 26.18 -11.08 14.75
CA LEU A 28 25.98 -10.86 16.18
C LEU A 28 27.36 -10.67 16.83
N GLN A 29 27.75 -9.41 17.03
CA GLN A 29 28.80 -9.06 17.96
C GLN A 29 28.23 -7.99 18.87
N ASN A 30 27.69 -8.47 19.99
CA ASN A 30 27.40 -7.68 21.16
C ASN A 30 28.67 -6.92 21.54
N HIS A 31 28.69 -5.61 21.30
CA HIS A 31 29.57 -4.72 22.03
C HIS A 31 28.83 -3.44 22.37
N ALA A 32 28.65 -3.28 23.68
CA ALA A 32 28.09 -2.11 24.31
C ALA A 32 28.88 -0.85 23.97
N SER A 33 28.13 0.25 23.78
CA SER A 33 28.51 1.64 24.03
C SER A 33 29.71 2.21 23.24
N GLN A 34 29.41 3.08 22.26
CA GLN A 34 29.82 4.49 22.27
C GLN A 34 29.28 5.21 21.02
N GLY A 35 28.71 6.39 21.24
CA GLY A 35 28.01 7.16 20.21
C GLY A 35 28.94 7.68 19.10
N SER A 36 28.41 7.68 17.88
CA SER A 36 28.81 8.63 16.85
C SER A 36 27.66 8.79 15.86
N SER A 37 27.04 9.98 15.84
CA SER A 37 26.11 10.40 14.81
C SER A 37 26.87 10.66 13.51
N ARG A 38 26.61 9.84 12.49
CA ARG A 38 27.20 10.00 11.15
C ARG A 38 26.11 10.44 10.18
N SER A 39 26.05 11.74 9.91
CA SER A 39 25.13 12.32 8.95
C SER A 39 25.55 11.98 7.51
N ILE A 40 24.72 11.21 6.81
CA ILE A 40 24.94 10.84 5.41
C ILE A 40 24.29 11.89 4.51
N LYS A 41 25.14 12.60 3.76
CA LYS A 41 24.74 13.54 2.70
C LYS A 41 24.31 12.76 1.45
N GLY A 42 23.01 12.65 1.24
CA GLY A 42 22.38 12.21 -0.01
C GLY A 42 20.96 12.78 -0.05
N SER A 43 20.58 13.46 -1.12
CA SER A 43 19.37 14.26 -1.22
C SER A 43 18.09 13.42 -1.32
N ILE A 44 17.66 12.85 -0.20
CA ILE A 44 16.27 12.45 0.04
C ILE A 44 15.71 13.48 1.02
N LYS A 45 14.62 14.17 0.65
CA LYS A 45 13.93 15.10 1.55
C LYS A 45 13.22 14.26 2.63
N ILE A 46 13.94 13.95 3.70
CA ILE A 46 13.43 13.28 4.89
C ILE A 46 12.86 14.38 5.80
N ALA A 47 11.54 14.41 5.96
CA ALA A 47 10.89 15.32 6.89
C ALA A 47 10.98 14.73 8.31
N SER A 48 11.91 15.23 9.13
CA SER A 48 12.20 14.73 10.47
C SER A 48 11.31 15.40 11.54
N PHE A 49 10.45 14.64 12.21
CA PHE A 49 9.82 15.06 13.48
C PHE A 49 9.70 13.88 14.46
N ASN A 50 10.38 13.98 15.60
CA ASN A 50 10.56 12.89 16.57
C ASN A 50 9.32 12.70 17.47
N LYS A 51 8.47 11.71 17.18
CA LYS A 51 7.52 11.20 18.21
C LYS A 51 7.03 9.75 18.05
N GLY A 52 7.21 9.09 16.90
CA GLY A 52 6.66 7.75 16.63
C GLY A 52 7.60 6.56 16.89
N SER A 53 8.91 6.72 16.69
CA SER A 53 9.84 5.57 16.62
C SER A 53 10.11 4.84 17.93
N LYS A 54 9.98 5.52 19.08
CA LYS A 54 10.19 4.89 20.39
C LYS A 54 9.21 3.76 20.69
N LYS A 55 7.92 3.93 20.38
CA LYS A 55 6.89 2.91 20.70
C LYS A 55 7.08 1.62 19.91
N LEU A 56 7.48 1.71 18.65
CA LEU A 56 7.68 0.55 17.79
C LEU A 56 8.96 -0.22 18.16
N SER A 57 10.06 0.48 18.43
CA SER A 57 11.32 -0.12 18.90
C SER A 57 11.13 -0.88 20.21
N ASP A 58 10.44 -0.29 21.19
CA ASP A 58 10.20 -0.92 22.50
C ASP A 58 9.29 -2.15 22.36
N TYR A 59 8.26 -2.09 21.51
CA TYR A 59 7.37 -3.22 21.25
C TYR A 59 8.07 -4.41 20.55
N LEU A 60 9.03 -4.12 19.66
CA LEU A 60 9.80 -5.14 18.92
C LEU A 60 10.91 -5.76 19.78
N GLN A 61 11.48 -5.03 20.74
CA GLN A 61 12.46 -5.58 21.69
C GLN A 61 11.86 -6.59 22.68
N GLU A 62 10.56 -6.51 22.96
CA GLU A 62 9.90 -7.40 23.93
C GLU A 62 9.43 -8.75 23.35
N GLN A 63 9.46 -8.97 22.04
CA GLN A 63 9.04 -10.24 21.43
C GLN A 63 10.24 -11.07 20.94
N ASN A 64 10.15 -12.39 21.09
CA ASN A 64 11.14 -13.33 20.56
C ASN A 64 11.01 -13.36 19.03
N ILE A 65 11.90 -12.66 18.33
CA ILE A 65 11.76 -12.34 16.90
C ILE A 65 12.06 -13.57 16.04
N ASP A 66 11.18 -13.87 15.07
CA ASP A 66 11.47 -14.80 13.98
C ASP A 66 12.57 -14.21 13.06
N PRO A 67 13.65 -14.93 12.74
CA PRO A 67 14.69 -14.49 11.80
C PRO A 67 14.16 -13.89 10.47
N HIS A 68 12.96 -14.28 10.03
CA HIS A 68 12.31 -13.78 8.82
C HIS A 68 11.75 -12.35 8.90
N ASP A 69 11.65 -11.77 10.10
CA ASP A 69 11.20 -10.40 10.32
C ASP A 69 12.34 -9.43 10.64
N HIS A 70 13.59 -9.91 10.67
CA HIS A 70 14.76 -9.07 10.95
C HIS A 70 14.93 -7.93 9.92
N SER A 71 14.68 -8.18 8.63
CA SER A 71 14.78 -7.15 7.58
C SER A 71 13.73 -6.05 7.74
N ILE A 72 12.56 -6.35 8.32
CA ILE A 72 11.54 -5.36 8.64
C ILE A 72 12.04 -4.47 9.78
N ILE A 73 12.56 -5.09 10.84
CA ILE A 73 13.05 -4.34 12.01
C ILE A 73 14.25 -3.49 11.62
N GLU A 74 15.16 -4.04 10.81
CA GLU A 74 16.30 -3.31 10.25
C GLU A 74 15.82 -2.14 9.38
N LEU A 75 14.84 -2.37 8.50
CA LEU A 75 14.23 -1.31 7.69
C LEU A 75 13.61 -0.22 8.59
N MET A 76 12.78 -0.58 9.56
CA MET A 76 12.12 0.38 10.45
C MET A 76 13.13 1.16 11.31
N ASN A 77 14.17 0.50 11.83
CA ASN A 77 15.21 1.13 12.64
C ASN A 77 16.13 2.03 11.81
N ILE A 78 16.50 1.63 10.59
CA ILE A 78 17.34 2.43 9.70
C ILE A 78 16.57 3.65 9.20
N LEU A 79 15.28 3.48 8.89
CA LEU A 79 14.50 4.56 8.32
C LEU A 79 14.03 5.58 9.35
N ASP A 80 13.81 5.17 10.62
CA ASP A 80 13.35 6.04 11.72
C ASP A 80 12.22 7.00 11.28
N LEU A 81 11.25 6.47 10.52
CA LEU A 81 10.21 7.31 9.91
C LEU A 81 9.25 7.85 10.98
N PRO A 82 8.88 9.13 10.92
CA PRO A 82 7.74 9.62 11.67
C PRO A 82 6.46 8.97 11.17
N ILE A 83 5.57 8.64 12.11
CA ILE A 83 4.21 8.18 11.81
C ILE A 83 3.35 9.41 11.53
N TYR A 84 2.68 9.39 10.39
CA TYR A 84 1.80 10.47 9.97
C TYR A 84 0.33 10.07 10.13
N ASP A 85 -0.39 10.81 10.97
CA ASP A 85 -1.85 10.71 11.13
C ASP A 85 -2.64 11.57 10.12
N ASN A 86 -1.93 12.41 9.35
CA ASN A 86 -2.45 13.23 8.25
C ASN A 86 -1.53 13.11 7.04
N LEU A 87 -2.05 13.38 5.84
CA LEU A 87 -1.27 13.27 4.61
C LEU A 87 -0.17 14.36 4.56
N PRO A 88 1.11 14.01 4.34
CA PRO A 88 2.15 15.02 4.20
C PRO A 88 1.97 15.86 2.93
N GLU A 89 2.08 17.19 3.07
CA GLU A 89 1.95 18.12 1.94
C GLU A 89 3.02 17.85 0.87
N LYS A 90 2.58 17.60 -0.38
CA LYS A 90 3.44 17.41 -1.56
C LYS A 90 4.48 16.29 -1.44
N ALA A 91 4.07 15.13 -0.94
CA ALA A 91 4.84 13.90 -1.13
C ALA A 91 4.79 13.44 -2.60
N GLN A 92 5.93 13.39 -3.27
CA GLN A 92 6.09 12.78 -4.60
C GLN A 92 7.27 11.83 -4.55
N GLY A 93 6.99 10.53 -4.67
CA GLY A 93 7.97 9.47 -4.49
C GLY A 93 8.57 9.40 -3.08
N ALA A 94 7.86 9.90 -2.05
CA ALA A 94 8.40 9.96 -0.69
C ALA A 94 8.10 8.67 0.07
N LEU A 95 9.10 8.09 0.73
CA LEU A 95 8.89 6.98 1.64
C LEU A 95 8.26 7.51 2.93
N VAL A 96 7.10 6.97 3.30
CA VAL A 96 6.30 7.41 4.44
C VAL A 96 5.86 6.23 5.30
N HIS A 97 5.53 6.53 6.54
CA HIS A 97 4.80 5.66 7.45
C HIS A 97 3.50 6.38 7.82
N ILE A 98 2.37 5.86 7.32
CA ILE A 98 1.03 6.42 7.54
C ILE A 98 0.18 5.44 8.35
N HIS A 99 -0.78 5.98 9.10
CA HIS A 99 -1.63 5.24 10.03
C HIS A 99 -3.12 5.54 9.82
N GLY A 100 -3.98 4.52 9.96
CA GLY A 100 -5.43 4.69 9.82
C GLY A 100 -6.21 3.37 9.70
N GLN A 101 -7.50 3.49 9.34
CA GLN A 101 -8.38 2.34 9.13
C GLN A 101 -8.17 1.76 7.73
N LEU A 102 -8.05 0.44 7.65
CA LEU A 102 -7.70 -0.26 6.42
C LEU A 102 -8.88 -1.02 5.84
N SER A 103 -9.11 -0.82 4.55
CA SER A 103 -10.06 -1.57 3.74
C SER A 103 -9.35 -2.28 2.59
N ILE A 104 -9.76 -3.52 2.28
CA ILE A 104 -9.16 -4.31 1.20
C ILE A 104 -10.25 -4.80 0.24
N ARG A 105 -9.99 -4.65 -1.07
CA ARG A 105 -10.93 -5.06 -2.13
C ARG A 105 -10.20 -5.84 -3.22
N ASP A 106 -10.64 -7.05 -3.54
CA ASP A 106 -10.13 -7.76 -4.73
C ASP A 106 -11.02 -7.49 -5.94
N PHE A 107 -10.56 -6.59 -6.81
CA PHE A 107 -11.27 -6.26 -8.04
C PHE A 107 -11.28 -7.42 -9.05
N ASN A 108 -10.50 -8.49 -8.86
CA ASN A 108 -10.69 -9.71 -9.64
C ASN A 108 -12.00 -10.40 -9.31
N ALA A 109 -12.54 -10.27 -8.10
CA ALA A 109 -13.85 -10.84 -7.79
C ALA A 109 -14.94 -10.22 -8.68
N CYS A 110 -14.76 -8.96 -9.11
CA CYS A 110 -15.67 -8.30 -10.04
C CYS A 110 -15.70 -8.97 -11.43
N VAL A 111 -14.63 -9.69 -11.83
CA VAL A 111 -14.57 -10.48 -13.08
C VAL A 111 -15.75 -11.44 -13.20
N ASP A 112 -16.15 -12.05 -12.08
CA ASP A 112 -17.25 -13.01 -12.05
C ASP A 112 -18.56 -12.37 -11.61
N ILE A 113 -18.50 -11.43 -10.66
CA ILE A 113 -19.69 -10.78 -10.09
C ILE A 113 -20.39 -9.89 -11.11
N VAL A 114 -19.68 -9.07 -11.88
CA VAL A 114 -20.30 -8.12 -12.83
C VAL A 114 -21.09 -8.85 -13.92
N PRO A 115 -20.55 -9.88 -14.60
CA PRO A 115 -21.32 -10.67 -15.55
C PRO A 115 -22.49 -11.41 -14.90
N PHE A 116 -22.33 -11.91 -13.68
CA PHE A 116 -23.41 -12.56 -12.93
C PHE A 116 -24.56 -11.59 -12.67
N MET A 117 -24.27 -10.39 -12.16
CA MET A 117 -25.26 -9.33 -11.93
C MET A 117 -25.95 -8.91 -13.23
N ALA A 118 -25.20 -8.76 -14.32
CA ALA A 118 -25.76 -8.39 -15.62
C ALA A 118 -26.71 -9.46 -16.17
N LYS A 119 -26.38 -10.75 -16.00
CA LYS A 119 -27.24 -11.88 -16.37
C LYS A 119 -28.48 -11.98 -15.48
N ASN A 120 -28.33 -11.70 -14.20
CA ASN A 120 -29.39 -11.81 -13.19
C ASN A 120 -29.98 -10.45 -12.78
N ARG A 121 -30.01 -9.49 -13.70
CA ARG A 121 -30.37 -8.08 -13.45
C ARG A 121 -31.67 -7.84 -12.67
N GLN A 122 -32.64 -8.75 -12.78
CA GLN A 122 -33.91 -8.69 -12.04
C GLN A 122 -33.72 -8.88 -10.54
N LEU A 123 -32.78 -9.73 -10.11
CA LEU A 123 -32.46 -9.96 -8.70
C LEU A 123 -31.80 -8.74 -8.05
N PHE A 124 -31.09 -7.93 -8.85
CA PHE A 124 -30.33 -6.77 -8.39
C PHE A 124 -31.01 -5.43 -8.69
N ASN A 125 -32.23 -5.45 -9.24
CA ASN A 125 -32.98 -4.27 -9.65
C ASN A 125 -32.21 -3.33 -10.61
N ILE A 126 -31.46 -3.91 -11.56
CA ILE A 126 -30.64 -3.17 -12.52
C ILE A 126 -31.35 -3.08 -13.88
N GLU A 127 -31.37 -1.90 -14.48
CA GLU A 127 -31.94 -1.71 -15.81
C GLU A 127 -31.17 -2.49 -16.89
N LYS A 128 -31.88 -2.95 -17.94
CA LYS A 128 -31.28 -3.76 -19.02
C LYS A 128 -30.10 -3.05 -19.69
N GLN A 129 -30.28 -1.76 -19.97
CA GLN A 129 -29.33 -0.97 -20.73
C GLN A 129 -28.07 -0.72 -19.91
N GLU A 130 -28.24 -0.38 -18.63
CA GLU A 130 -27.16 -0.20 -17.67
C GLU A 130 -26.35 -1.49 -17.49
N ALA A 131 -27.01 -2.62 -17.19
CA ALA A 131 -26.36 -3.92 -17.07
C ALA A 131 -25.53 -4.29 -18.31
N THR A 132 -26.04 -4.02 -19.50
CA THR A 132 -25.35 -4.30 -20.77
C THR A 132 -24.14 -3.39 -20.96
N ASN A 133 -24.28 -2.09 -20.66
CA ASN A 133 -23.22 -1.11 -20.82
C ASN A 133 -22.07 -1.36 -19.83
N VAL A 134 -22.40 -1.56 -18.55
CA VAL A 134 -21.42 -1.86 -17.49
C VAL A 134 -20.67 -3.16 -17.81
N ASN A 135 -21.38 -4.23 -18.19
CA ASN A 135 -20.73 -5.50 -18.51
C ASN A 135 -19.80 -5.39 -19.74
N LYS A 136 -20.21 -4.66 -20.80
CA LYS A 136 -19.35 -4.43 -21.97
C LYS A 136 -18.10 -3.63 -21.59
N MET A 137 -18.27 -2.53 -20.87
CA MET A 137 -17.16 -1.68 -20.42
C MET A 137 -16.19 -2.47 -19.56
N PHE A 138 -16.71 -3.18 -18.58
CA PHE A 138 -15.92 -3.99 -17.65
C PHE A 138 -15.19 -5.14 -18.35
N SER A 139 -15.85 -5.82 -19.30
CA SER A 139 -15.22 -6.87 -20.13
C SER A 139 -14.11 -6.35 -21.05
N ALA A 140 -14.20 -5.08 -21.47
CA ALA A 140 -13.15 -4.45 -22.26
C ALA A 140 -11.94 -4.14 -21.38
N ILE A 141 -12.16 -3.56 -20.20
CA ILE A 141 -11.08 -3.17 -19.28
C ILE A 141 -10.31 -4.40 -18.77
N THR A 142 -11.02 -5.42 -18.28
CA THR A 142 -10.43 -6.63 -17.69
C THR A 142 -9.58 -7.46 -18.67
N LYS A 143 -9.78 -7.29 -19.99
CA LYS A 143 -8.94 -7.94 -21.02
C LYS A 143 -7.55 -7.33 -21.15
N PHE A 144 -7.38 -6.07 -20.77
CA PHE A 144 -6.13 -5.32 -20.98
C PHE A 144 -5.46 -4.91 -19.67
N ILE A 145 -6.25 -4.72 -18.61
CA ILE A 145 -5.77 -4.22 -17.33
C ILE A 145 -6.03 -5.31 -16.30
N PRO A 146 -4.97 -5.95 -15.76
CA PRO A 146 -5.13 -6.96 -14.74
C PRO A 146 -5.76 -6.30 -13.52
N MET A 147 -6.86 -6.87 -13.06
CA MET A 147 -7.46 -6.42 -11.82
C MET A 147 -6.59 -6.90 -10.67
N ASN A 148 -6.41 -6.08 -9.64
CA ASN A 148 -5.60 -6.42 -8.48
C ASN A 148 -6.37 -6.18 -7.18
N ILE A 149 -5.72 -6.57 -6.09
CA ILE A 149 -6.19 -6.27 -4.75
C ILE A 149 -5.79 -4.82 -4.44
N GLU A 150 -6.76 -4.04 -4.01
CA GLU A 150 -6.57 -2.67 -3.55
C GLU A 150 -6.58 -2.64 -2.03
N ALA A 151 -5.68 -1.83 -1.48
CA ALA A 151 -5.72 -1.36 -0.10
C ALA A 151 -6.12 0.12 -0.10
N GLU A 152 -7.10 0.46 0.73
CA GLU A 152 -7.52 1.82 1.02
C GLU A 152 -7.27 2.10 2.50
N LEU A 153 -6.54 3.17 2.80
CA LEU A 153 -6.31 3.64 4.16
C LEU A 153 -7.06 4.96 4.35
N SER A 154 -8.00 4.95 5.30
CA SER A 154 -8.70 6.15 5.76
C SER A 154 -8.01 6.68 7.02
N MET A 155 -7.39 7.85 6.91
CA MET A 155 -6.67 8.50 8.00
C MET A 155 -7.64 9.22 8.94
N SER A 156 -7.22 9.49 10.18
CA SER A 156 -8.05 10.15 11.20
C SER A 156 -8.54 11.56 10.81
N SER A 157 -7.79 12.20 9.92
CA SER A 157 -8.08 13.50 9.30
C SER A 157 -9.20 13.47 8.25
N GLY A 158 -9.62 12.28 7.83
CA GLY A 158 -10.55 12.05 6.72
C GLY A 158 -9.86 11.95 5.35
N GLU A 159 -8.53 12.01 5.28
CA GLU A 159 -7.79 11.82 4.04
C GLU A 159 -7.71 10.32 3.68
N ILE A 160 -7.84 10.01 2.40
CA ILE A 160 -7.86 8.65 1.88
C ILE A 160 -6.65 8.41 0.98
N VAL A 161 -5.93 7.32 1.23
CA VAL A 161 -4.79 6.88 0.41
C VAL A 161 -5.06 5.50 -0.13
N ARG A 162 -4.82 5.28 -1.43
CA ARG A 162 -5.05 3.98 -2.08
C ARG A 162 -3.77 3.40 -2.66
N GLY A 163 -3.64 2.09 -2.63
CA GLY A 163 -2.52 1.37 -3.19
C GLY A 163 -2.91 -0.02 -3.69
N ILE A 164 -2.13 -0.55 -4.62
CA ILE A 164 -2.34 -1.90 -5.14
C ILE A 164 -1.42 -2.88 -4.40
N LEU A 165 -1.99 -3.99 -3.92
CA LEU A 165 -1.29 -5.10 -3.28
C LEU A 165 -0.98 -6.20 -4.29
N LYS A 166 0.24 -6.73 -4.22
CA LYS A 166 0.60 -7.96 -4.92
C LYS A 166 0.13 -9.17 -4.12
N ARG A 167 -0.50 -10.13 -4.78
CA ARG A 167 -1.03 -11.36 -4.14
C ARG A 167 0.05 -12.21 -3.46
N ASP A 168 1.23 -12.29 -4.06
CA ASP A 168 2.37 -13.06 -3.56
C ASP A 168 3.10 -12.40 -2.39
N ALA A 169 2.77 -11.13 -2.09
CA ALA A 169 3.30 -10.40 -0.95
C ALA A 169 2.30 -10.28 0.21
N MET A 170 1.08 -10.81 0.07
CA MET A 170 0.13 -10.93 1.18
C MET A 170 0.45 -12.17 2.01
N LEU A 171 0.35 -12.06 3.33
CA LEU A 171 0.54 -13.22 4.22
C LEU A 171 -0.67 -14.16 4.20
N ASP A 172 -1.87 -13.58 4.22
CA ASP A 172 -3.13 -14.30 4.07
C ASP A 172 -3.77 -14.04 2.72
N SER A 173 -4.55 -15.00 2.23
CA SER A 173 -5.31 -14.77 1.00
C SER A 173 -6.43 -13.75 1.25
N TYR A 174 -6.70 -12.89 0.26
CA TYR A 174 -7.84 -11.98 0.35
C TYR A 174 -9.16 -12.70 0.66
N LYS A 175 -9.36 -13.92 0.14
CA LYS A 175 -10.59 -14.67 0.37
C LYS A 175 -10.78 -15.00 1.84
N ASP A 176 -9.70 -15.37 2.54
CA ASP A 176 -9.76 -15.71 3.96
C ASP A 176 -10.03 -14.44 4.78
N ILE A 177 -9.31 -13.35 4.50
CA ILE A 177 -9.53 -12.04 5.13
C ILE A 177 -11.00 -11.60 4.94
N ALA A 178 -11.50 -11.64 3.71
CA ALA A 178 -12.86 -11.22 3.39
C ALA A 178 -13.93 -12.11 4.03
N SER A 179 -13.65 -13.40 4.24
CA SER A 179 -14.59 -14.31 4.91
C SER A 179 -14.72 -14.05 6.41
N ILE A 180 -13.68 -13.49 7.03
CA ILE A 180 -13.63 -13.23 8.47
C ILE A 180 -14.08 -11.80 8.78
N TYR A 181 -13.54 -10.82 8.05
CA TYR A 181 -13.69 -9.39 8.36
C TYR A 181 -14.55 -8.64 7.33
N GLY A 182 -14.76 -9.20 6.14
CA GLY A 182 -15.34 -8.47 5.02
C GLY A 182 -14.32 -7.54 4.36
N VAL A 183 -14.74 -6.32 4.01
CA VAL A 183 -13.89 -5.35 3.32
C VAL A 183 -13.06 -4.52 4.29
N ASP A 184 -13.65 -4.14 5.42
CA ASP A 184 -13.02 -3.24 6.40
C ASP A 184 -12.38 -4.07 7.52
N LEU A 185 -11.08 -3.89 7.72
CA LEU A 185 -10.35 -4.63 8.75
C LEU A 185 -10.47 -3.93 10.10
N PRO A 186 -10.61 -4.69 11.20
CA PRO A 186 -10.77 -4.11 12.52
C PRO A 186 -9.46 -3.51 13.05
N GLY A 187 -9.59 -2.40 13.77
CA GLY A 187 -8.49 -1.67 14.39
C GLY A 187 -7.75 -0.78 13.41
N ASP A 188 -6.74 -0.08 13.92
CA ASP A 188 -5.89 0.78 13.10
C ASP A 188 -4.67 0.02 12.59
N TRP A 189 -4.28 0.35 11.37
CA TRP A 189 -3.20 -0.27 10.63
C TRP A 189 -2.19 0.77 10.18
N ASP A 190 -0.94 0.32 10.09
CA ASP A 190 0.20 1.08 9.62
C ASP A 190 0.59 0.62 8.22
N ILE A 191 0.80 1.58 7.31
CA ILE A 191 1.37 1.33 5.99
C ILE A 191 2.71 2.06 5.89
N VAL A 192 3.75 1.30 5.60
CA VAL A 192 5.03 1.83 5.12
C VAL A 192 5.07 1.66 3.60
N GLY A 193 5.27 2.76 2.89
CA GLY A 193 5.22 2.76 1.44
C GLY A 193 5.66 4.07 0.80
N ILE A 194 5.63 4.10 -0.53
CA ILE A 194 6.00 5.27 -1.32
C ILE A 194 4.73 6.05 -1.64
N LEU A 195 4.62 7.28 -1.16
CA LEU A 195 3.45 8.13 -1.35
C LEU A 195 3.66 9.13 -2.50
N ASP A 196 2.62 9.22 -3.33
CA ASP A 196 2.46 10.18 -4.42
C ASP A 196 1.13 10.92 -4.26
N THR A 197 1.18 12.21 -3.93
CA THR A 197 -0.01 13.08 -3.75
C THR A 197 -0.21 14.04 -4.93
N GLY A 198 0.72 14.06 -5.88
CA GLY A 198 0.67 14.90 -7.07
C GLY A 198 -0.13 14.27 -8.22
N LYS A 199 -1.03 15.03 -8.84
CA LYS A 199 -1.61 14.65 -10.14
C LYS A 199 -0.55 14.88 -11.23
N PRO A 200 -0.26 13.89 -12.09
CA PRO A 200 0.66 14.11 -13.20
C PRO A 200 0.13 15.21 -14.12
N ALA A 201 1.03 16.07 -14.60
CA ALA A 201 0.66 17.13 -15.54
C ALA A 201 0.06 16.51 -16.82
N PRO A 202 -1.02 17.10 -17.36
CA PRO A 202 -1.62 16.61 -18.60
C PRO A 202 -0.57 16.68 -19.73
N ARG A 203 -0.33 15.54 -20.38
CA ARG A 203 0.59 15.45 -21.52
C ARG A 203 -0.20 15.57 -22.83
N PRO A 204 0.27 16.38 -23.81
CA PRO A 204 -0.38 16.46 -25.10
C PRO A 204 -0.26 15.10 -25.83
N MET A 205 -1.41 14.52 -26.16
CA MET A 205 -1.47 13.25 -26.87
C MET A 205 -0.96 13.39 -28.31
N LYS A 206 -0.01 12.53 -28.69
CA LYS A 206 0.46 12.41 -30.08
C LYS A 206 0.13 11.02 -30.62
N GLY A 207 -0.86 10.96 -31.52
CA GLY A 207 -1.25 9.76 -32.29
C GLY A 207 -2.48 9.02 -31.74
N LYS A 208 -3.27 8.44 -32.66
CA LYS A 208 -4.57 7.80 -32.37
C LYS A 208 -4.46 6.56 -31.46
N LEU A 209 -3.44 5.72 -31.65
CA LEU A 209 -3.24 4.52 -30.82
C LEU A 209 -2.91 4.88 -29.36
N ARG A 210 -2.02 5.85 -29.15
CA ARG A 210 -1.69 6.34 -27.79
C ARG A 210 -2.91 6.92 -27.11
N ALA A 211 -3.71 7.71 -27.84
CA ALA A 211 -4.96 8.24 -27.32
C ALA A 211 -5.93 7.15 -26.85
N GLY A 212 -6.04 6.06 -27.61
CA GLY A 212 -6.86 4.90 -27.22
C GLY A 212 -6.33 4.19 -25.96
N LEU A 213 -5.02 4.00 -25.82
CA LEU A 213 -4.41 3.37 -24.63
C LEU A 213 -4.60 4.23 -23.38
N ASP A 214 -4.39 5.54 -23.49
CA ASP A 214 -4.59 6.48 -22.40
C ASP A 214 -6.07 6.53 -21.99
N GLN A 215 -7.01 6.42 -22.94
CA GLN A 215 -8.44 6.32 -22.64
C GLN A 215 -8.78 5.04 -21.87
N LEU A 216 -8.20 3.89 -22.25
CA LEU A 216 -8.38 2.64 -21.50
C LEU A 216 -7.82 2.75 -20.07
N ALA A 217 -6.64 3.35 -19.91
CA ALA A 217 -6.04 3.60 -18.61
C ALA A 217 -6.89 4.53 -17.75
N ALA A 218 -7.46 5.59 -18.34
CA ALA A 218 -8.39 6.49 -17.65
C ALA A 218 -9.67 5.78 -17.23
N MET A 219 -10.22 4.90 -18.06
CA MET A 219 -11.41 4.11 -17.72
C MET A 219 -11.14 3.11 -16.60
N ALA A 220 -9.99 2.43 -16.60
CA ALA A 220 -9.62 1.60 -15.46
C ALA A 220 -9.43 2.43 -14.20
N LYS A 221 -8.79 3.60 -14.30
CA LYS A 221 -8.67 4.50 -13.15
C LYS A 221 -10.04 4.83 -12.57
N LEU A 222 -11.07 5.08 -13.38
CA LEU A 222 -12.44 5.32 -12.89
C LEU A 222 -13.09 4.12 -12.19
N LEU A 223 -12.63 2.89 -12.44
CA LEU A 223 -13.12 1.71 -11.69
C LEU A 223 -12.55 1.65 -10.27
N TYR A 224 -11.31 2.13 -10.08
CA TYR A 224 -10.60 2.13 -8.80
C TYR A 224 -10.77 3.43 -8.02
N ASP A 225 -10.88 4.55 -8.72
CA ASP A 225 -10.85 5.91 -8.17
C ASP A 225 -12.18 6.61 -8.44
N ASP A 226 -13.01 6.68 -7.41
CA ASP A 226 -14.22 7.51 -7.33
C ASP A 226 -13.91 9.01 -7.08
N GLN A 227 -12.64 9.42 -7.23
CA GLN A 227 -12.11 10.76 -6.97
C GLN A 227 -12.09 11.18 -5.51
N SER A 228 -12.31 10.26 -4.57
CA SER A 228 -12.18 10.53 -3.14
C SER A 228 -10.74 10.42 -2.64
N SER A 229 -9.84 9.81 -3.41
CA SER A 229 -8.44 9.60 -2.98
C SER A 229 -7.62 10.90 -2.97
N ASN A 230 -6.96 11.17 -1.85
CA ASN A 230 -6.05 12.31 -1.66
C ASN A 230 -4.61 11.98 -2.09
N GLY A 231 -4.28 10.70 -2.26
CA GLY A 231 -2.98 10.25 -2.73
C GLY A 231 -2.97 8.77 -3.12
N THR A 232 -1.89 8.36 -3.79
CA THR A 232 -1.60 6.96 -4.10
C THR A 232 -0.37 6.52 -3.33
N ILE A 233 -0.43 5.33 -2.74
CA ILE A 233 0.71 4.70 -2.07
C ILE A 233 1.10 3.43 -2.81
N ILE A 234 2.40 3.17 -2.91
CA ILE A 234 2.96 1.87 -3.26
C ILE A 234 3.33 1.18 -1.95
N PRO A 235 2.51 0.24 -1.44
CA PRO A 235 2.75 -0.39 -0.16
C PRO A 235 4.00 -1.27 -0.20
N ILE A 236 4.76 -1.24 0.88
CA ILE A 236 5.93 -2.10 1.11
C ILE A 236 5.65 -3.04 2.29
N LEU A 237 5.06 -2.50 3.36
CA LEU A 237 4.68 -3.23 4.55
C LEU A 237 3.33 -2.71 5.05
N ILE A 238 2.43 -3.64 5.42
CA ILE A 238 1.18 -3.32 6.12
C ILE A 238 1.09 -4.19 7.37
N PHE A 239 0.91 -3.56 8.53
CA PHE A 239 0.91 -4.24 9.81
C PHE A 239 0.08 -3.48 10.85
N ARG A 240 -0.20 -4.12 11.98
CA ARG A 240 -0.71 -3.46 13.19
C ARG A 240 0.03 -3.96 14.43
N CYS A 241 0.07 -3.10 15.44
CA CYS A 241 0.58 -3.48 16.75
C CYS A 241 -0.55 -4.10 17.58
N LEU A 242 -0.28 -5.25 18.20
CA LEU A 242 -1.25 -5.92 19.07
C LEU A 242 -0.98 -5.51 20.52
N GLU A 243 -1.99 -5.00 21.22
CA GLU A 243 -1.88 -4.76 22.65
C GLU A 243 -1.95 -6.08 23.43
N LYS A 244 -1.17 -6.20 24.52
CA LYS A 244 -1.32 -7.30 25.47
C LYS A 244 -2.59 -7.04 26.29
N GLY A 245 -3.62 -7.87 26.08
CA GLY A 245 -4.83 -7.89 26.91
C GLY A 245 -4.61 -8.47 28.30
#